data_AF-A0A841PMC7-F1
#
_entry.id   AF-A0A841PMC7-F1
#
_cell.length_a   1.000
_cell.length_b   1.000
_cell.length_c   1.000
_cell.angle_alpha   90.00
_cell.angle_beta   90.00
_cell.angle_gamma   90.00
#
_symmetry.space_group_name_H-M   'P 1'
#
loop_
_entity.id
_entity.type
_entity.pdbx_description
1 polymer ?
#
loop_
_entity_poly.entity_id
_entity_poly.type
_entity_poly.pdbx_seq_one_letter_code
_entity_poly.pdbx_strand_id
1 'polypeptide(L)' 'MVIAESLAVGTPIISTNCNRAPREILDDAQYEILVNVGDPEQLANAILNECIQIGDNSNNRHNDFDISKITKVYFQELD' A
#
# COMPACT_ATOMS: atom_id res chain seq x y z
N MET A 1 -1.94 -0.04 11.75
CA MET A 1 -1.44 -0.73 10.55
C MET A 1 -0.93 0.35 9.60
N VAL A 2 0.39 0.49 9.45
CA VAL A 2 0.98 1.71 8.85
C VAL A 2 0.61 1.90 7.38
N ILE A 3 0.69 0.84 6.57
CA ILE A 3 0.46 0.94 5.12
C ILE A 3 -0.98 1.37 4.81
N ALA A 4 -1.98 0.81 5.48
CA ALA A 4 -3.37 1.20 5.28
C ALA A 4 -3.71 2.59 5.82
N GLU A 5 -3.02 3.04 6.88
CA GLU A 5 -3.12 4.42 7.35
C GLU A 5 -2.57 5.39 6.32
N SER A 6 -1.40 5.09 5.73
CA SER A 6 -0.81 5.89 4.64
C SER A 6 -1.73 5.99 3.42
N LEU A 7 -2.41 4.90 3.05
CA LEU A 7 -3.43 4.87 1.99
C LEU A 7 -4.60 5.82 2.31
N ALA A 8 -5.08 5.82 3.55
CA ALA A 8 -6.22 6.63 3.97
C ALA A 8 -5.92 8.14 3.92
N VAL A 9 -4.66 8.54 4.11
CA VAL A 9 -4.24 9.94 4.07
C VAL A 9 -3.57 10.34 2.74
N GLY A 10 -3.56 9.44 1.75
CA GLY A 10 -2.96 9.69 0.43
C GLY A 10 -1.44 9.92 0.46
N THR A 11 -0.75 9.39 1.48
CA THR A 11 0.72 9.46 1.54
C THR A 11 1.31 8.42 0.57
N PRO A 12 2.20 8.82 -0.36
CA PRO A 12 2.84 7.88 -1.27
C PRO A 12 3.59 6.77 -0.53
N ILE A 13 3.52 5.55 -1.04
CA ILE A 13 4.13 4.37 -0.40
C ILE A 13 5.18 3.77 -1.35
N ILE A 14 6.40 3.68 -0.84
CA ILE A 14 7.51 2.99 -1.47
C ILE A 14 7.99 1.93 -0.49
N SER A 15 7.90 0.67 -0.89
CA SER A 15 8.25 -0.45 -0.02
C SER A 15 8.95 -1.55 -0.79
N THR A 16 9.66 -2.43 -0.08
CA THR A 16 10.20 -3.62 -0.69
C THR A 16 9.09 -4.62 -1.00
N ASN A 17 9.25 -5.36 -2.08
CA ASN A 17 8.39 -6.44 -2.56
C ASN A 17 8.62 -7.72 -1.74
N CYS A 18 8.49 -7.60 -0.43
CA CYS A 18 8.62 -8.71 0.51
C CYS A 18 7.32 -9.54 0.52
N ASN A 19 7.45 -10.81 0.93
CA ASN A 19 6.29 -11.69 1.06
C ASN A 19 5.33 -11.10 2.11
N ARG A 20 4.03 -11.10 1.79
CA ARG A 20 2.93 -10.56 2.62
C ARG A 20 2.73 -9.05 2.51
N ALA A 21 2.63 -8.37 3.64
CA ALA A 21 1.91 -7.11 3.85
C ALA A 21 2.03 -6.09 2.69
N PRO A 22 3.21 -5.62 2.25
CA PRO A 22 3.26 -4.68 1.14
C PRO A 22 2.67 -5.25 -0.15
N ARG A 23 3.03 -6.48 -0.54
CA ARG A 23 2.47 -7.09 -1.76
C ARG A 23 0.96 -7.33 -1.66
N GLU A 24 0.47 -7.82 -0.52
CA GLU A 24 -0.96 -8.12 -0.33
C GLU A 24 -1.82 -6.84 -0.21
N ILE A 25 -1.29 -5.79 0.42
CA ILE A 25 -1.99 -4.52 0.63
C ILE A 25 -1.90 -3.59 -0.60
N LEU A 26 -0.85 -3.73 -1.42
CA LEU A 26 -0.52 -2.81 -2.53
C LEU A 26 -0.79 -3.38 -3.95
N ASP A 27 -1.33 -4.60 -4.05
CA ASP A 27 -1.89 -5.29 -5.26
C ASP A 27 -1.49 -4.69 -6.62
N ASP A 28 -0.39 -5.22 -7.17
CA ASP A 28 0.12 -4.98 -8.53
C ASP A 28 0.33 -3.51 -8.98
N ALA A 29 0.72 -2.64 -8.05
CA ALA A 29 1.51 -1.44 -8.35
C ALA A 29 0.81 -0.37 -9.21
N GLN A 30 -0.52 -0.38 -9.32
CA GLN A 30 -1.25 0.64 -10.08
C GLN A 30 -1.12 2.04 -9.46
N TYR A 31 -0.80 2.15 -8.16
CA TYR A 31 -0.70 3.41 -7.43
C TYR A 31 0.49 3.49 -6.46
N GLU A 32 1.30 2.43 -6.32
CA GLU A 32 2.35 2.30 -5.30
C GLU A 32 3.60 1.59 -5.84
N ILE A 33 4.78 1.95 -5.33
CA ILE A 33 6.06 1.46 -5.86
C ILE A 33 6.63 0.34 -4.99
N LEU A 34 6.65 -0.88 -5.55
CA LEU A 34 7.31 -2.04 -4.95
C LEU A 34 8.69 -2.27 -5.57
N VAL A 35 9.73 -2.23 -4.73
CA VAL A 35 11.14 -2.46 -5.14
C VAL A 35 11.64 -3.83 -4.68
N ASN A 36 12.63 -4.41 -5.33
CA ASN A 36 13.23 -5.68 -4.96
C ASN A 36 13.84 -5.63 -3.55
N VAL A 37 13.68 -6.71 -2.81
CA VAL A 37 14.34 -6.87 -1.50
C VAL A 37 15.86 -6.93 -1.74
N GLY A 38 16.62 -6.12 -0.99
CA GLY A 38 18.07 -6.06 -1.09
C GLY A 38 18.61 -5.18 -2.22
N ASP A 39 17.76 -4.37 -2.86
CA ASP A 39 18.14 -3.44 -3.93
C ASP A 39 18.04 -1.97 -3.46
N PRO A 40 19.07 -1.43 -2.79
CA PRO A 40 19.05 -0.06 -2.28
C PRO A 40 19.09 0.99 -3.40
N GLU A 41 19.68 0.68 -4.56
CA GLU A 41 19.71 1.61 -5.70
C GLU A 41 18.30 1.79 -6.27
N GLN A 42 17.55 0.69 -6.43
CA GLN A 42 16.17 0.77 -6.88
C GLN A 42 15.28 1.51 -5.88
N LEU A 43 15.47 1.28 -4.57
CA LEU A 43 14.75 2.04 -3.53
C LEU A 43 15.05 3.54 -3.61
N ALA A 44 16.31 3.93 -3.74
CA ALA A 44 16.72 5.33 -3.85
C ALA A 44 16.12 6.01 -5.10
N ASN A 45 16.15 5.32 -6.24
CA ASN A 45 15.59 5.81 -7.50
C ASN A 45 14.06 5.98 -7.40
N ALA A 46 13.37 5.04 -6.76
CA ALA A 46 11.93 5.13 -6.51
C ALA A 46 11.59 6.36 -5.65
N ILE A 47 12.33 6.57 -4.55
CA ILE A 47 12.14 7.74 -3.67
C ILE A 47 12.36 9.04 -4.44
N LEU A 48 13.44 9.12 -5.22
CA LEU A 48 13.75 10.33 -5.99
C LEU A 48 12.65 10.64 -7.02
N ASN A 49 12.18 9.63 -7.75
CA ASN A 49 11.13 9.81 -8.75
C ASN A 49 9.83 10.30 -8.11
N GLU A 50 9.44 9.71 -6.98
CA GLU A 50 8.22 10.10 -6.26
C GLU A 50 8.32 11.51 -5.68
N CYS A 51 9.47 11.90 -5.12
CA CYS A 51 9.67 13.26 -4.61
C CYS A 51 9.57 14.35 -5.69
N ILE A 52 9.79 14.01 -6.96
CA ILE A 52 9.75 14.94 -8.09
C ILE A 52 8.34 15.00 -8.70
N GLN A 53 7.56 13.93 -8.59
CA GLN A 53 6.18 13.85 -9.07
C GLN A 53 5.22 14.27 -7.96
N ILE A 54 4.74 15.53 -7.99
CA ILE A 54 3.64 15.95 -7.10
C ILE A 54 2.33 15.50 -7.76
N GLY A 55 1.85 14.31 -7.37
CA GLY A 55 0.58 13.74 -7.81
C GLY A 55 -0.35 13.43 -6.63
N ASP A 56 -1.65 13.44 -6.88
CA ASP A 56 -2.63 12.88 -5.95
C ASP A 56 -2.62 11.36 -6.10
N ASN A 57 -1.96 10.67 -5.16
CA ASN A 57 -1.93 9.22 -5.07
C ASN A 57 -3.07 8.66 -4.20
N SER A 58 -4.10 9.47 -3.93
CA SER A 58 -5.27 8.98 -3.22
C SER A 58 -5.91 7.83 -3.99
N ASN A 59 -6.10 6.74 -3.26
CA ASN A 59 -6.84 5.60 -3.75
C ASN A 59 -7.86 5.17 -2.70
N ASN A 60 -8.85 4.42 -3.16
CA ASN A 60 -9.93 3.94 -2.31
C ASN A 60 -9.59 2.62 -1.62
N ARG A 61 -8.32 2.16 -1.63
CA ARG A 61 -7.94 0.86 -1.09
C ARG A 61 -7.94 0.79 0.42
N HIS A 62 -7.79 1.93 1.09
CA HIS A 62 -8.02 1.99 2.54
C HIS A 62 -9.41 1.45 2.92
N ASN A 63 -10.41 1.49 2.03
CA ASN A 63 -11.75 0.91 2.25
C ASN A 63 -11.75 -0.63 2.35
N ASP A 64 -10.70 -1.31 1.87
CA ASP A 64 -10.56 -2.76 2.08
C ASP A 64 -10.37 -3.12 3.56
N PHE A 65 -9.88 -2.16 4.34
CA PHE A 65 -9.62 -2.26 5.77
C PHE A 65 -10.64 -1.51 6.62
N ASP A 66 -11.75 -1.05 6.01
CA ASP A 66 -12.82 -0.37 6.75
C ASP A 66 -13.49 -1.32 7.74
N ILE A 67 -13.79 -0.80 8.94
CA ILE A 67 -14.40 -1.58 10.03
C ILE A 67 -15.71 -2.24 9.61
N SER A 68 -16.52 -1.55 8.80
CA SER A 68 -17.81 -2.06 8.32
C SER A 68 -17.64 -3.23 7.36
N LYS A 69 -16.56 -3.23 6.57
CA LYS A 69 -16.23 -4.34 5.66
C LYS A 69 -15.68 -5.54 6.43
N ILE A 70 -14.70 -5.30 7.31
CA ILE A 70 -14.09 -6.37 8.11
C ILE A 70 -15.12 -7.03 9.03
N THR A 71 -15.99 -6.26 9.68
CA THR A 71 -17.04 -6.80 10.57
C THR A 71 -17.96 -7.78 9.84
N LYS A 72 -18.31 -7.49 8.57
CA LYS A 72 -19.13 -8.41 7.75
C LYS A 72 -18.43 -9.74 7.48
N VAL A 73 -17.13 -9.73 7.23
CA VAL A 73 -16.33 -10.96 7.02
C VAL A 73 -16.35 -11.81 8.28
N TYR A 74 -16.13 -11.21 9.45
CA TYR A 74 -16.19 -11.95 10.72
C TYR A 74 -17.57 -12.58 10.96
N PHE A 75 -18.67 -11.87 10.69
CA PHE A 75 -20.01 -12.45 10.85
C PHE A 75 -20.26 -13.62 9.90
N GLN A 76 -19.80 -13.54 8.66
CA GLN A 76 -19.96 -14.63 7.68
C GLN A 76 -19.23 -15.92 8.06
N GLU A 77 -18.10 -15.82 8.76
CA GLU A 77 -17.30 -16.98 9.20
C GLU A 77 -17.77 -17.55 10.55
N LEU A 78 -18.60 -16.81 11.29
CA LEU A 78 -19.15 -17.23 12.58
C LEU A 78 -20.50 -17.97 12.45
N ASP A 79 -21.16 -17.86 11.30
CA ASP A 79 -22.38 -18.60 10.94
C ASP A 79 -22.06 -19.95 10.26
#